data_AF-A0A674K422-F1
#
_entry.id   AF-A0A674K422-F1
#
_cell.length_a   1.000
_cell.length_b   1.000
_cell.length_c   1.000
_cell.angle_alpha   90.00
_cell.angle_beta   90.00
_cell.angle_gamma   90.00
#
_symmetry.space_group_name_H-M   'P 1'
#
loop_
_entity.id
_entity.type
_entity.pdbx_description
1 polymer ?
#
loop_
_entity_poly.entity_id
_entity_poly.type
_entity_poly.pdbx_seq_one_letter_code
_entity_poly.pdbx_strand_id
1 'polypeptide(L)'
;MGPFWDIPPGVVNCSGKGLSVVPLALPRNTGILLLSSNRLASVSTASFQHLPELAELDLSGNALGALHTGPPLPLLQELVLSHNALGVLPTLQGLPALTRLALAHNNIS
;
A
#
# COMPACT_ATOMS: atom_id res chain seq x y z
N MET A 1 7.02 30.79 10.95
CA MET A 1 6.27 29.89 10.04
C MET A 1 7.23 28.78 9.65
N GLY A 2 7.16 27.63 10.32
CA GLY A 2 7.99 26.47 9.98
C GLY A 2 7.50 25.84 8.68
N PRO A 3 8.38 25.19 7.90
CA PRO A 3 7.99 24.57 6.64
C PRO A 3 7.07 23.37 6.92
N PHE A 4 6.10 23.15 6.03
CA PHE A 4 4.97 22.22 6.19
C PHE A 4 5.38 20.72 6.16
N TRP A 5 6.67 20.39 6.24
CA TRP A 5 7.21 19.03 6.11
C TRP A 5 7.51 18.32 7.44
N ASP A 6 7.25 18.95 8.59
CA ASP A 6 7.54 18.38 9.92
C ASP A 6 6.37 17.66 10.59
N ILE A 7 5.23 17.43 9.90
CA ILE A 7 4.21 16.54 10.47
C ILE A 7 4.62 15.11 10.14
N PRO A 8 5.04 14.30 11.14
CA PRO A 8 5.33 12.90 10.88
C PRO A 8 4.07 12.25 10.33
N PRO A 9 4.18 11.49 9.23
CA PRO A 9 3.05 10.78 8.67
C PRO A 9 2.39 9.93 9.76
N GLY A 10 1.05 9.96 9.83
CA GLY A 10 0.33 9.10 10.76
C GLY A 10 0.63 7.64 10.44
N VAL A 11 1.19 6.90 11.40
CA VAL A 11 1.49 5.48 11.23
C VAL A 11 0.29 4.66 11.71
N VAL A 12 -0.24 3.81 10.84
CA VAL A 12 -1.29 2.86 11.19
C VAL A 12 -0.81 1.44 10.96
N ASN A 13 -0.75 0.67 12.05
CA ASN A 13 -0.32 -0.72 12.00
C ASN A 13 -1.51 -1.70 12.08
N CYS A 14 -1.77 -2.37 10.97
CA CYS A 14 -2.78 -3.41 10.77
C CYS A 14 -2.15 -4.78 10.49
N SER A 15 -0.85 -4.93 10.69
CA SER A 15 -0.10 -6.15 10.36
C SER A 15 -0.45 -7.31 11.28
N GLY A 16 -0.44 -8.54 10.76
CA GLY A 16 -0.61 -9.76 11.57
C GLY A 16 -2.01 -9.96 12.16
N LYS A 17 -3.03 -9.24 11.68
CA LYS A 17 -4.40 -9.28 12.23
C LYS A 17 -5.32 -10.28 11.53
N GLY A 18 -4.80 -11.06 10.59
CA GLY A 18 -5.57 -12.05 9.83
C GLY A 18 -6.63 -11.41 8.91
N LEU A 19 -6.40 -10.17 8.49
CA LEU A 19 -7.35 -9.41 7.67
C LEU A 19 -7.49 -10.05 6.28
N SER A 20 -8.74 -10.26 5.86
CA SER A 20 -9.09 -10.66 4.49
C SER A 20 -9.44 -9.48 3.60
N VAL A 21 -9.68 -8.30 4.19
CA VAL A 21 -10.02 -7.05 3.51
C VAL A 21 -9.30 -5.86 4.13
N VAL A 22 -9.07 -4.81 3.34
CA VAL A 22 -8.52 -3.54 3.84
C VAL A 22 -9.55 -2.85 4.75
N PRO A 23 -9.18 -2.40 5.96
CA PRO A 23 -10.09 -1.67 6.84
C PRO A 23 -10.57 -0.36 6.21
N LEU A 24 -11.88 -0.08 6.29
CA LEU A 24 -12.49 1.13 5.71
C LEU A 24 -12.33 2.38 6.57
N ALA A 25 -12.11 2.22 7.88
CA ALA A 25 -12.03 3.31 8.84
C ALA A 25 -10.58 3.59 9.23
N LEU A 26 -9.82 4.20 8.31
CA LEU A 26 -8.44 4.63 8.55
C LEU A 26 -8.40 6.16 8.72
N PRO A 27 -7.59 6.70 9.66
CA PRO A 27 -7.41 8.14 9.83
C PRO A 27 -6.95 8.82 8.55
N ARG A 28 -7.53 9.97 8.19
CA ARG A 28 -7.15 10.70 6.95
C ARG A 28 -5.70 11.18 6.92
N ASN A 29 -5.07 11.35 8.08
CA ASN A 29 -3.66 11.73 8.22
C ASN A 29 -2.71 10.52 8.19
N THR A 30 -3.20 9.33 7.83
CA THR A 30 -2.35 8.14 7.67
C THR A 30 -1.40 8.36 6.50
N GLY A 31 -0.11 8.40 6.79
CA GLY A 31 0.94 8.45 5.77
C GLY A 31 1.72 7.16 5.62
N ILE A 32 1.73 6.31 6.67
CA ILE A 32 2.35 4.99 6.63
C ILE A 32 1.29 3.97 7.03
N LEU A 33 0.96 3.05 6.13
CA LEU A 33 -0.01 1.98 6.36
C LEU A 33 0.67 0.62 6.27
N LEU A 34 0.73 -0.07 7.42
CA LEU A 34 1.30 -1.41 7.51
C LEU A 34 0.17 -2.44 7.53
N LEU A 35 0.09 -3.25 6.47
CA LEU A 35 -0.90 -4.32 6.27
C LEU A 35 -0.22 -5.68 6.07
N SER A 36 1.04 -5.82 6.50
CA SER A 36 1.81 -7.02 6.25
C SER A 36 1.37 -8.22 7.08
N SER A 37 1.71 -9.43 6.63
CA SER A 37 1.36 -10.69 7.30
C SER A 37 -0.15 -10.85 7.54
N ASN A 38 -0.96 -10.53 6.53
CA ASN A 38 -2.41 -10.70 6.56
C ASN A 38 -2.84 -11.76 5.51
N ARG A 39 -4.13 -11.84 5.20
CA ARG A 39 -4.72 -12.81 4.28
C ARG A 39 -5.42 -12.11 3.10
N LEU A 40 -4.90 -10.94 2.70
CA LEU A 40 -5.44 -10.18 1.58
C LEU A 40 -5.16 -10.94 0.28
N ALA A 41 -6.22 -11.28 -0.45
CA ALA A 41 -6.13 -12.00 -1.73
C ALA A 41 -6.21 -11.08 -2.95
N SER A 42 -6.86 -9.93 -2.80
CA SER A 42 -6.98 -8.90 -3.83
C SER A 42 -7.06 -7.53 -3.16
N VAL A 43 -6.32 -6.56 -3.70
CA VAL A 43 -6.28 -5.17 -3.23
C VAL A 43 -6.38 -4.23 -4.43
N SER A 44 -7.10 -3.13 -4.24
CA SER A 44 -7.21 -2.04 -5.22
C SER A 44 -6.71 -0.74 -4.63
N THR A 45 -6.04 0.10 -5.42
CA THR A 45 -5.63 1.45 -4.96
C THR A 45 -6.83 2.33 -4.57
N ALA A 46 -8.03 2.01 -5.07
CA ALA A 46 -9.27 2.66 -4.67
C ALA A 46 -9.57 2.53 -3.17
N SER A 47 -9.08 1.47 -2.52
CA SER A 47 -9.21 1.28 -1.06
C SER A 47 -8.45 2.34 -0.26
N PHE A 48 -7.46 3.01 -0.87
CA PHE A 48 -6.59 3.99 -0.19
C PHE A 48 -6.83 5.44 -0.64
N GLN A 49 -7.77 5.68 -1.56
CA GLN A 49 -8.02 7.03 -2.10
C GLN A 49 -8.45 8.07 -1.05
N HIS A 50 -8.95 7.62 0.11
CA HIS A 50 -9.38 8.47 1.21
C HIS A 50 -8.21 8.90 2.13
N LEU A 51 -7.00 8.43 1.84
CA LEU A 51 -5.74 8.69 2.56
C LEU A 51 -4.85 9.60 1.71
N PRO A 52 -5.10 10.93 1.70
CA PRO A 52 -4.36 11.85 0.83
C PRO A 52 -2.87 11.93 1.15
N GLU A 53 -2.49 11.64 2.40
CA GLU A 53 -1.11 11.71 2.90
C GLU A 53 -0.33 10.40 2.74
N LEU A 54 -0.93 9.35 2.15
CA LEU A 54 -0.33 8.02 2.08
C LEU A 54 0.95 8.02 1.24
N ALA A 55 2.08 7.85 1.91
CA ALA A 55 3.42 7.82 1.35
C ALA A 55 4.01 6.41 1.29
N GLU A 56 3.68 5.56 2.28
CA GLU A 56 4.20 4.19 2.38
C GLU A 56 3.07 3.19 2.59
N LEU A 57 3.08 2.12 1.80
CA LEU A 57 2.12 1.02 1.89
C LEU A 57 2.86 -0.33 1.91
N ASP A 58 2.78 -1.02 3.04
CA ASP A 58 3.31 -2.37 3.19
C ASP A 58 2.20 -3.42 3.10
N LEU A 59 2.19 -4.18 2.02
CA LEU A 59 1.29 -5.31 1.74
C LEU A 59 2.05 -6.64 1.73
N SER A 60 3.25 -6.70 2.29
CA SER A 60 4.09 -7.90 2.25
C SER A 60 3.49 -9.07 3.04
N GLY A 61 3.81 -10.31 2.65
CA GLY A 61 3.33 -11.50 3.37
C GLY A 61 1.80 -11.65 3.34
N ASN A 62 1.18 -11.31 2.22
CA ASN A 62 -0.24 -11.54 1.95
C ASN A 62 -0.40 -12.65 0.89
N ALA A 63 -1.61 -12.83 0.37
CA ALA A 63 -1.93 -13.82 -0.66
C ALA A 63 -2.34 -13.14 -1.98
N LEU A 64 -1.78 -11.97 -2.28
CA LEU A 64 -2.20 -11.17 -3.44
C LEU A 64 -1.81 -11.88 -4.74
N GLY A 65 -2.81 -12.23 -5.55
CA GLY A 65 -2.60 -12.71 -6.93
C GLY A 65 -2.43 -11.57 -7.95
N ALA A 66 -3.03 -10.41 -7.64
CA ALA A 66 -2.91 -9.19 -8.43
C ALA A 66 -3.08 -7.95 -7.54
N LEU A 67 -2.52 -6.82 -7.99
CA LEU A 67 -2.83 -5.49 -7.48
C LEU A 67 -3.58 -4.71 -8.57
N HIS A 68 -4.78 -4.25 -8.26
CA HIS A 68 -5.58 -3.46 -9.19
C HIS A 68 -5.31 -1.97 -8.99
N THR A 69 -4.80 -1.29 -10.01
CA THR A 69 -4.73 0.18 -9.98
C THR A 69 -6.04 0.78 -10.44
N GLY A 70 -6.60 1.65 -9.63
CA GLY A 70 -7.74 2.50 -9.97
C GLY A 70 -7.36 3.98 -9.82
N PRO A 71 -7.98 4.74 -8.90
CA PRO A 71 -7.62 6.13 -8.63
C PRO A 71 -6.14 6.29 -8.25
N PRO A 72 -5.54 7.45 -8.59
CA PRO A 72 -4.14 7.71 -8.31
C PRO A 72 -3.88 7.89 -6.80
N LEU A 73 -2.69 7.48 -6.37
CA LEU A 73 -2.14 7.76 -5.05
C LEU A 73 -0.94 8.70 -5.25
N PRO A 74 -1.17 10.03 -5.26
CA PRO A 74 -0.21 10.99 -5.78
C PRO A 74 1.04 11.14 -4.91
N LEU A 75 0.95 10.79 -3.62
CA LEU A 75 2.06 10.88 -2.67
C LEU A 75 2.71 9.53 -2.36
N LEU A 76 2.23 8.42 -2.93
CA LEU A 76 2.77 7.10 -2.62
C LEU A 76 4.18 6.98 -3.18
N GLN A 77 5.17 6.85 -2.30
CA GLN A 77 6.60 6.76 -2.61
C GLN A 77 7.12 5.33 -2.51
N GLU A 78 6.61 4.56 -1.54
CA GLU A 78 7.04 3.20 -1.28
C GLU A 78 5.86 2.23 -1.27
N LEU A 79 5.98 1.19 -2.10
CA LEU A 79 5.01 0.09 -2.18
C LEU A 79 5.73 -1.25 -2.00
N VAL A 80 5.42 -1.94 -0.91
CA VAL A 80 6.00 -3.25 -0.59
C VAL A 80 4.97 -4.34 -0.86
N LEU A 81 5.26 -5.20 -1.83
CA LEU A 81 4.43 -6.33 -2.27
C LEU A 81 5.18 -7.67 -2.14
N SER A 82 6.29 -7.69 -1.40
CA SER A 82 7.12 -8.88 -1.30
C SER A 82 6.41 -10.02 -0.58
N HIS A 83 6.76 -11.28 -0.86
CA HIS A 83 6.09 -12.46 -0.30
C HIS A 83 4.57 -12.46 -0.56
N ASN A 84 4.19 -12.37 -1.84
CA ASN A 84 2.82 -12.51 -2.31
C ASN A 84 2.77 -13.56 -3.44
N ALA A 85 1.65 -13.68 -4.13
CA ALA A 85 1.43 -14.64 -5.22
C ALA A 85 1.23 -13.92 -6.57
N LEU A 86 1.81 -12.73 -6.76
CA LEU A 86 1.61 -11.95 -7.98
C LEU A 86 2.16 -12.72 -9.18
N GLY A 87 1.29 -13.01 -10.15
CA GLY A 87 1.67 -13.70 -11.40
C GLY A 87 2.16 -12.75 -12.49
N VAL A 88 1.83 -11.47 -12.37
CA VAL A 88 2.18 -10.43 -13.33
C VAL A 88 2.68 -9.18 -12.62
N LEU A 89 3.48 -8.39 -13.31
CA LEU A 89 3.89 -7.08 -12.81
C LEU A 89 2.64 -6.20 -12.63
N PRO A 90 2.46 -5.55 -11.46
CA PRO A 90 1.38 -4.60 -11.28
C PRO A 90 1.60 -3.41 -12.20
N THR A 91 0.52 -2.91 -12.80
CA THR A 91 0.55 -1.59 -13.43
C THR A 91 0.81 -0.54 -12.36
N LEU A 92 1.59 0.47 -12.68
CA LEU A 92 1.94 1.57 -11.77
C LEU A 92 1.28 2.89 -12.22
N GLN A 93 0.36 2.82 -13.19
CA GLN A 93 -0.38 3.98 -13.64
C GLN A 93 -1.19 4.54 -12.46
N GLY A 94 -1.00 5.84 -12.17
CA GLY A 94 -1.60 6.49 -11.01
C GLY A 94 -0.73 6.52 -9.76
N LEU A 95 0.52 6.04 -9.81
CA LEU A 95 1.49 6.15 -8.73
C LEU A 95 2.67 7.08 -9.14
N PRO A 96 2.43 8.37 -9.41
CA PRO A 96 3.41 9.25 -10.04
C PRO A 96 4.64 9.58 -9.18
N ALA A 97 4.53 9.43 -7.86
CA ALA A 97 5.60 9.69 -6.90
C ALA A 97 6.35 8.41 -6.48
N LEU A 98 6.04 7.25 -7.06
CA LEU A 98 6.61 5.97 -6.63
C LEU A 98 8.10 5.93 -6.96
N THR A 99 8.93 5.76 -5.92
CA THR A 99 10.39 5.65 -6.04
C THR A 99 10.90 4.28 -5.63
N ARG A 100 10.11 3.54 -4.83
CA ARG A 100 10.47 2.22 -4.32
C ARG A 100 9.33 1.25 -4.51
N LEU A 101 9.65 0.13 -5.16
CA LEU A 101 8.74 -0.98 -5.39
C LEU A 101 9.46 -2.29 -5.05
N ALA A 102 8.97 -2.99 -4.03
CA ALA A 102 9.56 -4.24 -3.57
C ALA A 102 8.67 -5.43 -3.94
N LEU A 103 9.10 -6.25 -4.91
CA LEU A 103 8.35 -7.38 -5.48
C LEU A 103 8.99 -8.74 -5.21
N ALA A 104 9.99 -8.82 -4.33
CA ALA A 104 10.71 -10.07 -4.06
C ALA A 104 9.77 -11.19 -3.59
N HIS A 105 10.09 -12.44 -3.92
CA HIS A 105 9.29 -13.60 -3.52
C HIS A 105 7.82 -13.51 -4.00
N ASN A 106 7.63 -13.27 -5.30
CA ASN A 106 6.36 -13.42 -6.02
C ASN A 106 6.50 -14.48 -7.12
N ASN A 107 5.43 -14.75 -7.86
CA ASN A 107 5.39 -15.69 -8.99
C ASN A 107 5.40 -14.97 -10.35
N ILE A 108 6.15 -13.87 -10.45
CA ILE A 108 6.21 -13.04 -11.66
C ILE A 108 7.08 -13.76 -12.69
N SER A 109 6.51 -14.04 -13.86
CA SER A 109 7.17 -14.69 -15.01
C SER A 109 7.43 -13.73 -16.16
#